data_AF-A0A5B2VUT3-F1
#
_entry.id   AF-A0A5B2VUT3-F1
#
_cell.length_a   1.000
_cell.length_b   1.000
_cell.length_c   1.000
_cell.angle_alpha   90.00
_cell.angle_beta   90.00
_cell.angle_gamma   90.00
#
_symmetry.space_group_name_H-M   'P 1'
#
loop_
_entity.id
_entity.type
_entity.pdbx_description
1 polymer ?
#
loop_
_entity_poly.entity_id
_entity_poly.type
_entity_poly.pdbx_seq_one_letter_code
_entity_poly.pdbx_strand_id
1 'polypeptide(L)'
;MKRTLLLLAAFASFIVSCSKNDTPPETQPETNAISGNYDLVGLRAGGGVTWTRPVEQIVTINRYNYAMHLSGGTATIDVNKIAAKDWTYHIDTLMYNKTYTKGVLTDVSEEPISKDVRAGNSTITYKLVGTDSVFFDKGIVGIAGDPLMPVAMGGKITWAGDTLIMRATADTTYTMEKSGIQYQMQSICNMELKLKKRS
;
A
#
# COMPACT_ATOMS: atom_id res chain seq x y z
N MET A 1 26.61 70.17 10.38
CA MET A 1 25.66 69.07 10.13
C MET A 1 25.70 68.10 11.32
N LYS A 2 24.51 67.73 11.80
CA LYS A 2 24.08 66.55 12.60
C LYS A 2 25.17 65.51 12.97
N ARG A 3 25.24 64.82 14.11
CA ARG A 3 24.45 64.61 15.36
C ARG A 3 25.37 63.65 16.19
N THR A 4 25.77 63.96 17.43
CA THR A 4 25.12 63.56 18.70
C THR A 4 25.61 62.22 19.30
N LEU A 5 26.32 62.35 20.44
CA LEU A 5 26.37 61.58 21.71
C LEU A 5 26.45 60.03 21.67
N LEU A 6 27.43 59.37 22.30
CA LEU A 6 27.76 59.23 23.73
C LEU A 6 26.64 58.65 24.61
N LEU A 7 27.05 57.61 25.35
CA LEU A 7 26.62 57.21 26.70
C LEU A 7 25.50 56.17 26.88
N LEU A 8 25.98 55.02 27.38
CA LEU A 8 25.65 54.43 28.69
C LEU A 8 24.48 53.44 28.81
N ALA A 9 24.79 52.46 29.67
CA ALA A 9 23.90 51.75 30.58
C ALA A 9 23.16 50.51 30.04
N ALA A 10 23.84 49.38 30.24
CA ALA A 10 23.34 48.25 31.02
C ALA A 10 21.89 48.37 31.54
N PHE A 11 21.00 47.61 30.91
CA PHE A 11 19.84 46.97 31.52
C PHE A 11 20.09 45.48 31.36
N ALA A 12 20.65 44.74 32.33
CA ALA A 12 20.02 44.33 33.57
C ALA A 12 18.62 43.71 33.34
N SER A 13 18.64 42.39 33.17
CA SER A 13 17.77 41.46 33.90
C SER A 13 16.26 41.58 33.71
N PHE A 14 15.71 40.81 32.78
CA PHE A 14 14.52 40.00 33.04
C PHE A 14 14.64 38.66 32.31
N ILE A 15 15.45 37.78 32.89
CA ILE A 15 15.32 36.34 32.66
C ILE A 15 14.05 35.94 33.44
N VAL A 16 12.92 35.88 32.75
CA VAL A 16 11.76 35.15 33.26
C VAL A 16 12.14 33.68 33.21
N SER A 17 12.72 33.21 34.31
CA SER A 17 12.81 31.80 34.66
C SER A 17 11.39 31.32 34.95
N CYS A 18 10.63 30.97 33.91
CA CYS A 18 9.55 30.01 34.09
C CYS A 18 10.22 28.71 34.52
N SER A 19 10.04 28.39 35.80
CA SER A 19 10.35 27.12 36.42
C SER A 19 10.00 25.98 35.47
N LYS A 20 10.96 25.07 35.27
CA LYS A 20 10.71 23.70 34.85
C LYS A 20 9.43 23.17 35.52
N ASN A 21 8.34 23.14 34.77
CA ASN A 21 7.48 21.98 34.80
C ASN A 21 8.00 21.09 33.68
N ASP A 22 8.94 20.21 34.05
CA ASP A 22 9.38 19.07 33.25
C ASP A 22 8.18 18.09 33.12
N THR A 23 7.09 18.53 32.51
CA THR A 23 6.26 17.60 31.77
C THR A 23 6.96 17.48 30.43
N PRO A 24 7.48 16.29 30.06
CA PRO A 24 7.88 16.07 28.68
C PRO A 24 6.71 16.56 27.83
N PRO A 25 6.92 17.33 26.74
CA PRO A 25 5.87 17.46 25.77
C PRO A 25 5.47 16.02 25.45
N GLU A 26 4.23 15.64 25.78
CA GLU A 26 3.63 14.45 25.20
C GLU A 26 3.88 14.65 23.72
N THR A 27 4.81 13.87 23.17
CA THR A 27 5.07 13.85 21.75
C THR A 27 3.76 13.34 21.16
N GLN A 28 2.85 14.26 20.86
CA GLN A 28 1.69 13.95 20.06
C GLN A 28 2.27 13.22 18.85
N PRO A 29 1.82 11.99 18.56
CA PRO A 29 2.32 11.28 17.41
C PRO A 29 2.11 12.22 16.23
N GLU A 30 3.21 12.69 15.63
CA GLU A 30 3.18 13.72 14.59
C GLU A 30 2.22 13.24 13.51
N THR A 31 1.03 13.86 13.45
CA THR A 31 0.04 13.48 12.44
C THR A 31 0.69 13.73 11.09
N ASN A 32 0.83 12.66 10.31
CA ASN A 32 1.43 12.81 8.99
C ASN A 32 0.36 13.27 7.98
N ALA A 33 0.80 13.70 6.80
CA ALA A 33 -0.08 14.31 5.80
C ALA A 33 -1.26 13.43 5.35
N ILE A 34 -1.18 12.11 5.57
CA ILE A 34 -2.24 11.16 5.23
C ILE A 34 -2.97 10.57 6.44
N SER A 35 -2.70 11.08 7.66
CA SER A 35 -3.38 10.60 8.86
C SER A 35 -4.87 10.96 8.83
N GLY A 36 -5.71 10.04 9.32
CA GLY A 36 -7.16 10.24 9.40
C GLY A 36 -7.98 8.95 9.31
N ASN A 37 -9.30 9.13 9.34
CA ASN A 37 -10.27 8.06 9.12
C ASN A 37 -10.84 8.18 7.70
N TYR A 38 -11.02 7.04 7.05
CA TYR A 38 -11.37 6.96 5.64
C TYR A 38 -12.42 5.90 5.36
N ASP A 39 -13.21 6.14 4.32
CA ASP A 39 -14.06 5.15 3.66
C ASP A 39 -13.33 4.57 2.44
N LEU A 40 -13.43 3.25 2.26
CA LEU A 40 -12.96 2.59 1.05
C LEU A 40 -13.91 2.92 -0.11
N VAL A 41 -13.42 3.63 -1.13
CA VAL A 41 -14.24 4.10 -2.26
C VAL A 41 -13.75 3.63 -3.63
N GLY A 42 -12.57 3.00 -3.70
CA GLY A 42 -12.11 2.35 -4.92
C GLY A 42 -10.98 1.38 -4.67
N LEU A 43 -11.01 0.25 -5.35
CA LEU A 43 -9.88 -0.67 -5.43
C LEU A 43 -9.81 -1.25 -6.84
N ARG A 44 -8.64 -1.11 -7.46
CA ARG A 44 -8.33 -1.71 -8.76
C ARG A 44 -7.04 -2.48 -8.62
N ALA A 45 -7.00 -3.66 -9.23
CA ALA A 45 -5.80 -4.45 -9.31
C ALA A 45 -5.67 -5.03 -10.72
N GLY A 46 -4.45 -5.04 -11.23
CA GLY A 46 -4.16 -5.61 -12.53
C GLY A 46 -2.72 -6.09 -12.58
N GLY A 47 -2.50 -7.19 -13.27
CA GLY A 47 -1.22 -7.86 -13.18
C GLY A 47 -1.18 -9.15 -13.95
N GLY A 48 -0.18 -9.95 -13.59
CA GLY A 48 -0.03 -11.28 -14.13
C GLY A 48 0.89 -12.13 -13.30
N VAL A 49 0.72 -13.43 -13.46
CA VAL A 49 1.57 -14.44 -12.83
C VAL A 49 2.18 -15.28 -13.92
N THR A 50 3.49 -15.43 -13.91
CA THR A 50 4.22 -16.34 -14.78
C THR A 50 4.68 -17.52 -13.94
N TRP A 51 4.19 -18.71 -14.27
CA TRP A 51 4.63 -19.98 -13.72
C TRP A 51 5.59 -20.63 -14.70
N THR A 52 6.78 -20.98 -14.23
CA THR A 52 7.80 -21.70 -15.01
C THR A 52 8.09 -23.03 -14.34
N ARG A 53 8.06 -24.09 -15.14
CA ARG A 53 8.56 -25.42 -14.78
C ARG A 53 9.83 -25.68 -15.60
N PRO A 54 11.02 -25.43 -15.03
CA PRO A 54 12.25 -25.41 -15.82
C PRO A 54 12.59 -26.76 -16.47
N VAL A 55 12.32 -27.87 -15.78
CA VAL A 55 12.66 -29.23 -16.25
C VAL A 55 11.84 -29.61 -17.48
N GLU A 56 10.53 -29.37 -17.45
CA GLU A 56 9.62 -29.67 -18.55
C GLU A 56 9.55 -28.55 -19.61
N GLN A 57 10.20 -27.41 -19.34
CA GLN A 57 10.16 -26.19 -20.15
C GLN A 57 8.73 -25.72 -20.42
N ILE A 58 7.88 -25.79 -19.40
CA ILE A 58 6.51 -25.30 -19.45
C ILE A 58 6.47 -23.91 -18.81
N VAL A 59 5.89 -22.95 -19.53
CA VAL A 59 5.65 -21.59 -19.04
C VAL A 59 4.18 -21.27 -19.18
N THR A 60 3.52 -20.92 -18.08
CA THR A 60 2.12 -20.47 -18.07
C THR A 60 2.08 -19.01 -17.63
N ILE A 61 1.50 -18.15 -18.46
CA ILE A 61 1.35 -16.73 -18.21
C ILE A 61 -0.13 -16.44 -18.01
N ASN A 62 -0.48 -15.98 -16.82
CA ASN A 62 -1.82 -15.56 -16.46
C ASN A 62 -1.84 -14.03 -16.42
N ARG A 63 -2.89 -13.41 -16.94
CA ARG A 63 -3.11 -11.96 -16.88
C ARG A 63 -4.51 -11.66 -16.39
N TYR A 64 -4.62 -10.68 -15.52
CA TYR A 64 -5.88 -10.22 -14.98
C TYR A 64 -5.89 -8.70 -14.87
N ASN A 65 -7.08 -8.11 -14.98
CA ASN A 65 -7.30 -6.71 -14.69
C ASN A 65 -8.73 -6.54 -14.20
N TYR A 66 -8.88 -6.06 -12.98
CA TYR A 66 -10.18 -5.97 -12.35
C TYR A 66 -10.34 -4.72 -11.49
N ALA A 67 -11.49 -4.09 -11.64
CA ALA A 67 -12.01 -3.16 -10.67
C ALA A 67 -12.89 -3.94 -9.71
N MET A 68 -12.66 -3.79 -8.41
CA MET A 68 -13.46 -4.48 -7.43
C MET A 68 -14.76 -3.70 -7.19
N HIS A 69 -15.88 -4.41 -7.11
CA HIS A 69 -17.15 -3.83 -6.70
C HIS A 69 -17.19 -3.77 -5.17
N LEU A 70 -17.01 -2.58 -4.63
CA LEU A 70 -16.92 -2.38 -3.19
C LEU A 70 -18.30 -2.43 -2.55
N SER A 71 -18.42 -3.18 -1.46
CA SER A 71 -19.62 -3.25 -0.64
C SER A 71 -19.47 -2.51 0.69
N GLY A 72 -18.24 -2.13 1.06
CA GLY A 72 -17.96 -1.31 2.23
C GLY A 72 -16.58 -1.56 2.83
N GLY A 73 -16.29 -0.85 3.90
CA GLY A 73 -15.05 -0.95 4.66
C GLY A 73 -14.45 0.41 4.98
N THR A 74 -13.67 0.46 6.05
CA THR A 74 -13.03 1.69 6.51
C THR A 74 -11.54 1.50 6.68
N ALA A 75 -10.80 2.60 6.71
CA ALA A 75 -9.40 2.58 7.07
C ALA A 75 -9.09 3.70 8.07
N THR A 76 -8.29 3.40 9.07
CA THR A 76 -7.65 4.40 9.94
C THR A 76 -6.18 4.42 9.61
N ILE A 77 -5.68 5.60 9.26
CA ILE A 77 -4.27 5.85 8.98
C ILE A 77 -3.72 6.69 10.12
N ASP A 78 -2.77 6.11 10.84
CA ASP A 78 -1.95 6.78 11.86
C ASP A 78 -0.56 7.08 11.27
N VAL A 79 0.39 7.51 12.11
CA VAL A 79 1.74 7.95 11.71
C VAL A 79 2.54 6.90 10.92
N ASN A 80 2.38 5.62 11.26
CA ASN A 80 3.15 4.53 10.65
C ASN A 80 2.32 3.27 10.41
N LYS A 81 1.00 3.37 10.52
CA LYS A 81 0.09 2.23 10.50
C LYS A 81 -1.17 2.53 9.70
N ILE A 82 -1.60 1.56 8.89
CA ILE A 82 -2.93 1.56 8.29
C ILE A 82 -3.69 0.37 8.87
N ALA A 83 -4.84 0.65 9.47
CA ALA A 83 -5.78 -0.35 9.96
C ALA A 83 -7.02 -0.36 9.06
N ALA A 84 -7.18 -1.40 8.25
CA ALA A 84 -8.37 -1.62 7.43
C ALA A 84 -9.36 -2.51 8.20
N LYS A 85 -10.65 -2.16 8.13
CA LYS A 85 -11.72 -2.83 8.84
C LYS A 85 -12.89 -3.11 7.91
N ASP A 86 -13.39 -4.34 7.96
CA ASP A 86 -14.60 -4.80 7.25
C ASP A 86 -14.57 -4.55 5.73
N TRP A 87 -13.39 -4.67 5.10
CA TRP A 87 -13.25 -4.48 3.65
C TRP A 87 -13.96 -5.61 2.92
N THR A 88 -15.08 -5.30 2.28
CA THR A 88 -15.87 -6.28 1.53
C THR A 88 -15.97 -5.84 0.09
N TYR A 89 -15.60 -6.74 -0.82
CA TYR A 89 -15.64 -6.46 -2.25
C TYR A 89 -15.87 -7.72 -3.07
N HIS A 90 -16.43 -7.52 -4.25
CA HIS A 90 -16.61 -8.56 -5.25
C HIS A 90 -15.59 -8.38 -6.37
N ILE A 91 -14.91 -9.46 -6.75
CA ILE A 91 -14.09 -9.55 -7.95
C ILE A 91 -14.96 -10.19 -9.02
N ASP A 92 -15.14 -9.51 -10.14
CA ASP A 92 -15.71 -10.06 -11.37
C ASP A 92 -14.78 -9.69 -12.53
N THR A 93 -14.08 -10.69 -13.08
CA THR A 93 -13.11 -10.47 -14.14
C THR A 93 -12.89 -11.73 -14.96
N LEU A 94 -12.20 -11.54 -16.08
CA LEU A 94 -11.75 -12.62 -16.94
C LEU A 94 -10.23 -12.73 -16.84
N MET A 95 -9.75 -13.90 -16.43
CA MET A 95 -8.33 -14.21 -16.41
C MET A 95 -7.93 -14.86 -17.72
N TYR A 96 -6.92 -14.29 -18.38
CA TYR A 96 -6.39 -14.78 -19.64
C TYR A 96 -5.13 -15.61 -19.38
N ASN A 97 -5.12 -16.85 -19.85
CA ASN A 97 -4.03 -17.79 -19.64
C ASN A 97 -3.40 -18.16 -20.99
N LYS A 98 -2.07 -18.21 -21.03
CA LYS A 98 -1.30 -18.73 -22.16
C LYS A 98 -0.28 -19.73 -21.65
N THR A 99 -0.27 -20.94 -22.20
CA THR A 99 0.72 -21.95 -21.86
C THR A 99 1.62 -22.22 -23.05
N TYR A 100 2.91 -22.23 -22.77
CA TYR A 100 3.98 -22.53 -23.71
C TYR A 100 4.70 -23.80 -23.25
N THR A 101 4.97 -24.71 -24.19
CA THR A 101 5.79 -25.89 -23.94
C THR A 101 6.98 -25.84 -24.89
N LYS A 102 8.20 -25.85 -24.34
CA LYS A 102 9.46 -25.69 -25.11
C LYS A 102 9.44 -24.45 -26.02
N GLY A 103 8.85 -23.35 -25.53
CA GLY A 103 8.75 -22.08 -26.25
C GLY A 103 7.62 -21.98 -27.29
N VAL A 104 6.88 -23.06 -27.56
CA VAL A 104 5.75 -23.05 -28.50
C VAL A 104 4.46 -22.84 -27.72
N LEU A 105 3.58 -21.94 -28.19
CA LEU A 105 2.25 -21.75 -27.62
C LEU A 105 1.43 -23.03 -27.83
N THR A 106 1.06 -23.69 -26.73
CA THR A 106 0.32 -24.95 -26.76
C THR A 106 -1.13 -24.80 -26.31
N ASP A 107 -1.45 -23.77 -25.52
CA ASP A 107 -2.80 -23.53 -25.04
C ASP A 107 -3.07 -22.04 -24.82
N VAL A 108 -4.32 -21.64 -25.09
CA VAL A 108 -4.87 -20.32 -24.75
C VAL A 108 -6.26 -20.55 -24.17
N SER A 109 -6.49 -20.02 -22.99
CA SER A 109 -7.77 -20.17 -22.31
C SER A 109 -8.14 -18.90 -21.57
N GLU A 110 -9.44 -18.77 -21.30
CA GLU A 110 -10.04 -17.69 -20.54
C GLU A 110 -10.87 -18.31 -19.42
N GLU A 111 -10.66 -17.82 -18.20
CA GLU A 111 -11.37 -18.30 -17.02
C GLU A 111 -12.08 -17.12 -16.35
N PRO A 112 -13.41 -17.15 -16.21
CA PRO A 112 -14.13 -16.15 -15.44
C PRO A 112 -13.83 -16.35 -13.96
N ILE A 113 -13.39 -15.29 -13.29
CA ILE A 113 -13.21 -15.22 -11.84
C ILE A 113 -14.32 -14.34 -11.28
N SER A 114 -15.27 -14.96 -10.59
CA SER A 114 -16.28 -14.27 -9.80
C SER A 114 -16.19 -14.74 -8.35
N LYS A 115 -15.82 -13.84 -7.44
CA LYS A 115 -15.62 -14.18 -6.02
C LYS A 115 -15.92 -13.00 -5.11
N ASP A 116 -16.74 -13.26 -4.10
CA ASP A 116 -16.86 -12.38 -2.94
C ASP A 116 -15.65 -12.53 -2.03
N VAL A 117 -14.98 -11.41 -1.77
CA VAL A 117 -13.90 -11.32 -0.80
C VAL A 117 -14.36 -10.48 0.37
N ARG A 118 -14.55 -11.15 1.50
CA ARG A 118 -14.65 -10.53 2.81
C ARG A 118 -13.25 -10.46 3.38
N ALA A 119 -12.51 -9.41 3.03
CA ALA A 119 -11.22 -9.17 3.65
C ALA A 119 -11.49 -8.79 5.11
N GLY A 120 -10.96 -9.61 6.02
CA GLY A 120 -11.06 -9.33 7.45
C GLY A 120 -10.32 -8.06 7.82
N ASN A 121 -10.24 -7.80 9.13
CA ASN A 121 -9.44 -6.69 9.63
C ASN A 121 -7.98 -6.93 9.28
N SER A 122 -7.33 -5.91 8.73
CA SER A 122 -5.90 -5.97 8.46
C SER A 122 -5.20 -4.75 9.04
N THR A 123 -3.94 -4.95 9.36
CA THR A 123 -3.07 -3.92 9.91
C THR A 123 -1.74 -4.05 9.20
N ILE A 124 -1.30 -2.98 8.56
CA ILE A 124 -0.02 -2.89 7.88
C ILE A 124 0.80 -1.76 8.48
N THR A 125 2.12 -1.89 8.47
CA THR A 125 2.99 -0.77 8.79
C THR A 125 3.48 -0.11 7.51
N TYR A 126 3.70 1.19 7.58
CA TYR A 126 4.18 1.94 6.43
C TYR A 126 5.14 3.05 6.85
N LYS A 127 5.88 3.55 5.86
CA LYS A 127 6.75 4.71 5.98
C LYS A 127 6.46 5.65 4.82
N LEU A 128 6.24 6.93 5.12
CA LEU A 128 6.28 7.96 4.07
C LEU A 128 7.74 8.24 3.71
N VAL A 129 7.99 8.39 2.41
CA VAL A 129 9.28 8.79 1.86
C VAL A 129 9.04 10.11 1.14
N GLY A 130 9.42 11.22 1.76
CA GLY A 130 9.04 12.55 1.28
C GLY A 130 7.52 12.78 1.40
N THR A 131 6.95 13.51 0.45
CA THR A 131 5.54 13.95 0.48
C THR A 131 4.60 13.15 -0.41
N ASP A 132 5.13 12.36 -1.35
CA ASP A 132 4.36 11.70 -2.40
C ASP A 132 4.61 10.19 -2.50
N SER A 133 5.50 9.63 -1.66
CA SER A 133 5.91 8.23 -1.74
C SER A 133 5.65 7.51 -0.43
N VAL A 134 5.30 6.24 -0.54
CA VAL A 134 4.99 5.37 0.59
C VAL A 134 5.65 4.02 0.39
N PHE A 135 6.15 3.45 1.48
CA PHE A 135 6.65 2.09 1.55
C PHE A 135 5.81 1.31 2.55
N PHE A 136 5.35 0.13 2.15
CA PHE A 136 4.62 -0.80 3.00
C PHE A 136 5.49 -2.02 3.31
N ASP A 137 5.43 -2.51 4.55
CA ASP A 137 6.14 -3.72 4.97
C ASP A 137 5.54 -5.01 4.37
N LYS A 138 4.26 -4.94 4.02
CA LYS A 138 3.47 -5.97 3.32
C LYS A 138 2.36 -5.30 2.50
N GLY A 139 1.72 -6.04 1.61
CA GLY A 139 0.63 -5.46 0.81
C GLY A 139 -0.56 -4.97 1.63
N ILE A 140 -1.26 -3.99 1.06
CA ILE A 140 -2.32 -3.22 1.73
C ILE A 140 -3.60 -4.04 1.95
N VAL A 141 -3.82 -5.07 1.13
CA VAL A 141 -4.97 -5.97 1.18
C VAL A 141 -4.46 -7.38 1.43
N GLY A 142 -4.75 -7.93 2.61
CA GLY A 142 -4.56 -9.35 2.88
C GLY A 142 -5.86 -10.10 2.56
N ILE A 143 -5.78 -11.15 1.73
CA ILE A 143 -6.88 -12.11 1.58
C ILE A 143 -6.66 -13.20 2.63
N ALA A 144 -7.61 -13.38 3.54
CA ALA A 144 -7.52 -14.43 4.56
C ALA A 144 -7.43 -15.81 3.90
N GLY A 145 -6.43 -16.60 4.27
CA GLY A 145 -6.20 -17.95 3.76
C GLY A 145 -5.39 -18.04 2.46
N ASP A 146 -4.90 -16.92 1.91
CA ASP A 146 -3.97 -16.94 0.79
C ASP A 146 -2.51 -17.04 1.29
N PRO A 147 -1.76 -18.11 0.96
CA PRO A 147 -0.35 -18.26 1.36
C PRO A 147 0.58 -17.27 0.67
N LEU A 148 0.13 -16.62 -0.42
CA LEU A 148 0.89 -15.59 -1.11
C LEU A 148 0.65 -14.24 -0.43
N MET A 149 1.27 -14.06 0.73
CA MET A 149 1.28 -12.76 1.37
C MET A 149 1.96 -11.73 0.46
N PRO A 150 1.31 -10.58 0.18
CA PRO A 150 1.93 -9.57 -0.64
C PRO A 150 3.19 -9.02 0.05
N VAL A 151 4.29 -9.01 -0.71
CA VAL A 151 5.62 -8.55 -0.29
C VAL A 151 5.59 -7.07 0.06
N ALA A 152 6.66 -6.57 0.67
CA ALA A 152 6.89 -5.15 0.81
C ALA A 152 6.72 -4.42 -0.55
N MET A 153 6.04 -3.29 -0.54
CA MET A 153 5.68 -2.55 -1.75
C MET A 153 6.03 -1.07 -1.61
N GLY A 154 6.65 -0.53 -2.66
CA GLY A 154 6.75 0.91 -2.86
C GLY A 154 5.53 1.42 -3.62
N GLY A 155 5.10 2.64 -3.29
CA GLY A 155 3.97 3.28 -3.95
C GLY A 155 4.07 4.79 -3.97
N LYS A 156 3.17 5.38 -4.74
CA LYS A 156 2.94 6.82 -4.84
C LYS A 156 1.58 7.17 -4.27
N ILE A 157 1.51 8.32 -3.61
CA ILE A 157 0.29 8.89 -3.06
C ILE A 157 -0.06 10.18 -3.79
N THR A 158 -1.34 10.39 -4.04
CA THR A 158 -1.89 11.62 -4.62
C THR A 158 -3.25 11.91 -3.99
N TRP A 159 -3.70 13.16 -4.05
CA TRP A 159 -5.00 13.57 -3.58
C TRP A 159 -5.89 14.00 -4.74
N ALA A 160 -7.17 13.64 -4.67
CA ALA A 160 -8.23 14.15 -5.54
C ALA A 160 -9.38 14.64 -4.64
N GLY A 161 -9.37 15.94 -4.32
CA GLY A 161 -10.27 16.49 -3.31
C GLY A 161 -10.00 15.88 -1.93
N ASP A 162 -11.03 15.26 -1.35
CA ASP A 162 -10.96 14.54 -0.06
C ASP A 162 -10.52 13.08 -0.20
N THR A 163 -10.21 12.63 -1.42
CA THR A 163 -9.86 11.23 -1.69
C THR A 163 -8.35 11.06 -1.82
N LEU A 164 -7.77 10.28 -0.91
CA LEU A 164 -6.41 9.78 -1.00
C LEU A 164 -6.35 8.63 -2.01
N ILE A 165 -5.46 8.74 -2.99
CA ILE A 165 -5.22 7.72 -4.00
C ILE A 165 -3.80 7.18 -3.81
N MET A 166 -3.70 5.89 -3.51
CA MET A 166 -2.45 5.16 -3.38
C MET A 166 -2.28 4.22 -4.57
N ARG A 167 -1.13 4.30 -5.24
CA ARG A 167 -0.75 3.39 -6.33
C ARG A 167 0.52 2.66 -5.95
N ALA A 168 0.53 1.35 -6.08
CA ALA A 168 1.69 0.56 -5.72
C ALA A 168 1.85 -0.64 -6.67
N THR A 169 3.09 -1.04 -6.88
CA THR A 169 3.43 -2.19 -7.72
C THR A 169 4.20 -3.19 -6.86
N ALA A 170 3.72 -4.43 -6.85
CA ALA A 170 4.48 -5.57 -6.36
C ALA A 170 5.06 -6.31 -7.58
N ASP A 171 6.34 -6.64 -7.52
CA ASP A 171 7.00 -7.60 -8.41
C ASP A 171 7.75 -8.58 -7.51
N THR A 172 7.39 -9.84 -7.56
CA THR A 172 7.99 -10.84 -6.67
C THR A 172 8.18 -12.15 -7.40
N THR A 173 9.35 -12.74 -7.18
CA THR A 173 9.67 -14.09 -7.63
C THR A 173 9.78 -15.03 -6.44
N TYR A 174 9.16 -16.20 -6.56
CA TYR A 174 9.25 -17.28 -5.59
C TYR A 174 9.60 -18.58 -6.29
N THR A 175 10.33 -19.44 -5.59
CA THR A 175 10.49 -20.84 -6.00
C THR A 175 9.71 -21.69 -5.01
N MET A 176 8.92 -22.64 -5.52
CA MET A 176 8.20 -23.59 -4.69
C MET A 176 8.26 -24.99 -5.29
N GLU A 177 8.15 -25.99 -4.44
CA GLU A 177 8.00 -27.38 -4.84
C GLU A 177 6.58 -27.83 -4.52
N LYS A 178 5.89 -28.39 -5.51
CA LYS A 178 4.57 -28.99 -5.33
C LYS A 178 4.58 -30.38 -5.93
N SER A 179 4.36 -31.39 -5.10
CA SER A 179 4.36 -32.80 -5.50
C SER A 179 5.67 -33.24 -6.18
N GLY A 180 6.83 -32.78 -5.68
CA GLY A 180 8.15 -33.12 -6.23
C GLY A 180 8.53 -32.37 -7.51
N ILE A 181 7.69 -31.45 -7.98
CA ILE A 181 7.95 -30.62 -9.16
C ILE A 181 8.32 -29.21 -8.69
N GLN A 182 9.44 -28.69 -9.19
CA GLN A 182 9.85 -27.31 -8.94
C GLN A 182 9.15 -26.33 -9.87
N TYR A 183 8.63 -25.26 -9.28
CA TYR A 183 8.01 -24.14 -9.96
C TYR A 183 8.75 -22.87 -9.59
N GLN A 184 8.99 -22.02 -10.58
CA GLN A 184 9.33 -20.62 -10.38
C GLN A 184 8.11 -19.79 -10.73
N MET A 185 7.65 -18.99 -9.78
CA MET A 185 6.52 -18.09 -9.94
C MET A 185 7.03 -16.66 -9.90
N GLN A 186 6.78 -15.88 -10.95
CA GLN A 186 6.90 -14.42 -10.91
C GLN A 186 5.49 -13.82 -10.90
N SER A 187 5.21 -12.97 -9.92
CA SER A 187 3.95 -12.25 -9.80
C SER A 187 4.21 -10.75 -9.90
N ILE A 188 3.53 -10.10 -10.83
CA ILE A 188 3.51 -8.64 -10.95
C ILE A 188 2.07 -8.19 -10.71
N CYS A 189 1.87 -7.30 -9.74
CA CYS A 189 0.57 -6.75 -9.42
C CYS A 189 0.66 -5.23 -9.26
N ASN A 190 -0.16 -4.51 -10.01
CA ASN A 190 -0.36 -3.08 -9.87
C ASN A 190 -1.68 -2.85 -9.16
N MET A 191 -1.66 -2.09 -8.08
CA MET A 191 -2.85 -1.77 -7.30
C MET A 191 -3.08 -0.26 -7.27
N GLU A 192 -4.34 0.14 -7.35
CA GLU A 192 -4.82 1.49 -7.05
C GLU A 192 -5.89 1.39 -5.97
N LEU A 193 -5.61 2.00 -4.82
CA LEU A 193 -6.52 2.10 -3.68
C LEU A 193 -6.98 3.55 -3.53
N LYS A 194 -8.28 3.74 -3.34
CA LYS A 194 -8.90 5.06 -3.11
C LYS A 194 -9.61 5.06 -1.76
N LEU A 195 -9.20 5.99 -0.92
CA LEU A 195 -9.71 6.19 0.43
C LEU A 195 -10.27 7.61 0.55
N LYS A 196 -11.56 7.75 0.77
CA LYS A 196 -12.21 9.05 0.96
C LYS A 196 -12.13 9.45 2.43
N LYS A 197 -11.56 10.61 2.74
CA LYS A 197 -11.42 11.09 4.12
C LYS A 197 -12.80 11.40 4.70
N ARG A 198 -13.05 10.92 5.93
CA ARG A 198 -14.24 11.28 6.69
C ARG A 198 -14.08 12.70 7.23
N SER A 199 -15.11 13.51 7.03
CA SER A 199 -15.25 14.85 7.59
C SER A 199 -15.42 14.82 9.10
#